data_AF-A0A2N0QGW0-F1
#
_entry.id   AF-A0A2N0QGW0-F1
#
_cell.length_a   1.000
_cell.length_b   1.000
_cell.length_c   1.000
_cell.angle_alpha   90.00
_cell.angle_beta   90.00
_cell.angle_gamma   90.00
#
_symmetry.space_group_name_H-M   'P 1'
#
loop_
_entity.id
_entity.type
_entity.pdbx_description
1 polymer ?
#
loop_
_entity_poly.entity_id
_entity_poly.type
_entity_poly.pdbx_seq_one_letter_code
_entity_poly.pdbx_strand_id
1 'polypeptide(L)' 'MEDWFMEGIKELAELIERNVKMDGTYETSIPGLQFIRTSQISEPVYSVYEPSLCVVAQ' A
#
# COMPACT_ATOMS: atom_id res chain seq x y z
N MET A 1 -18.42 -11.10 11.53
CA MET A 1 -18.33 -10.82 10.07
C MET A 1 -17.27 -9.75 9.80
N GLU A 2 -17.10 -8.78 10.69
CA GLU A 2 -16.01 -7.78 10.65
C GLU A 2 -14.61 -8.37 10.95
N ASP A 3 -14.51 -9.37 11.83
CA ASP A 3 -13.21 -9.94 12.25
C ASP A 3 -12.38 -10.51 11.09
N TRP A 4 -13.01 -11.19 10.14
CA TRP A 4 -12.32 -11.78 8.98
C TRP A 4 -11.79 -10.73 8.00
N PHE A 5 -12.45 -9.58 7.91
CA PHE A 5 -12.01 -8.49 7.05
C PHE A 5 -10.77 -7.80 7.63
N MET A 6 -10.75 -7.60 8.95
CA MET A 6 -9.60 -7.01 9.65
C MET A 6 -8.37 -7.92 9.60
N GLU A 7 -8.55 -9.24 9.68
CA GLU A 7 -7.44 -10.20 9.55
C GLU A 7 -6.79 -10.13 8.17
N GLY A 8 -7.59 -10.04 7.10
CA GLY A 8 -7.06 -9.93 5.73
C GLY A 8 -6.28 -8.63 5.47
N ILE A 9 -6.74 -7.51 6.02
CA ILE A 9 -6.01 -6.22 5.91
C ILE A 9 -4.69 -6.28 6.69
N LYS A 10 -4.69 -6.89 7.88
CA LYS A 10 -3.50 -7.07 8.69
C LYS A 10 -2.48 -7.98 8.02
N GLU A 11 -2.91 -9.12 7.48
CA GLU A 11 -2.05 -10.02 6.72
C GLU A 11 -1.42 -9.30 5.52
N LEU A 12 -2.22 -8.51 4.79
CA LEU A 12 -1.74 -7.70 3.68
C LEU A 12 -0.69 -6.67 4.13
N ALA A 13 -0.92 -5.95 5.24
CA ALA A 13 0.02 -4.99 5.79
C ALA A 13 1.37 -5.66 6.13
N GLU A 14 1.33 -6.83 6.77
CA GLU A 14 2.53 -7.60 7.12
C GLU A 14 3.32 -8.06 5.88
N LEU A 15 2.62 -8.47 4.81
CA LEU A 15 3.26 -8.86 3.54
C LEU A 15 3.93 -7.65 2.86
N ILE A 16 3.26 -6.50 2.83
CA ILE A 16 3.83 -5.27 2.25
C ILE A 16 5.08 -4.85 3.05
N GLU A 17 4.98 -4.82 4.38
CA GLU A 17 6.08 -4.48 5.29
C GLU A 17 7.31 -5.38 5.07
N ARG A 18 7.14 -6.68 4.79
CA ARG A 18 8.28 -7.58 4.51
C ARG A 18 9.03 -7.21 3.23
N ASN A 19 8.35 -6.64 2.23
CA ASN A 19 8.92 -6.31 0.93
C ASN A 19 9.42 -4.86 0.85
N VAL A 20 8.85 -3.94 1.63
CA VAL A 20 9.17 -2.50 1.57
C VAL A 20 9.48 -1.96 2.95
N LYS A 21 10.78 -1.75 3.23
CA LYS A 21 11.30 -1.32 4.54
C LYS A 21 11.50 0.18 4.70
N MET A 22 11.56 0.91 3.60
CA MET A 22 11.81 2.35 3.62
C MET A 22 10.70 3.07 2.87
N ASP A 23 10.52 4.34 3.19
CA ASP A 23 9.52 5.18 2.51
C ASP A 23 9.88 5.37 1.04
N GLY A 24 8.86 5.43 0.20
CA GLY A 24 9.00 5.58 -1.25
C GLY A 24 8.01 4.73 -2.04
N THR A 25 8.16 4.80 -3.37
CA THR A 25 7.40 4.00 -4.33
C THR A 25 8.30 2.91 -4.92
N TYR A 26 7.82 1.67 -4.90
CA TYR A 26 8.55 0.48 -5.29
C TYR A 26 7.78 -0.26 -6.36
N GLU A 27 8.43 -0.43 -7.52
CA GLU A 27 7.98 -1.39 -8.52
C GLU A 27 8.09 -2.81 -7.98
N THR A 28 7.17 -3.67 -8.40
CA THR A 28 7.23 -5.09 -8.10
C THR A 28 7.53 -5.90 -9.35
N SER A 29 7.86 -7.18 -9.18
CA SER A 29 7.96 -8.11 -10.31
C SER A 29 6.60 -8.38 -10.99
N ILE A 30 5.49 -7.91 -10.43
CA ILE A 30 4.14 -8.04 -10.98
C ILE A 30 3.85 -6.75 -11.78
N PRO A 31 3.67 -6.84 -13.12
CA PRO A 31 3.39 -5.67 -13.93
C PRO A 31 2.11 -4.94 -13.48
N GLY A 32 2.20 -3.62 -13.31
CA GLY A 32 1.08 -2.77 -12.89
C GLY A 32 0.78 -2.78 -11.39
N LEU A 33 1.60 -3.47 -10.58
CA LEU A 33 1.51 -3.41 -9.13
C LEU A 33 2.73 -2.68 -8.56
N GLN A 34 2.45 -1.61 -7.81
CA GLN A 34 3.43 -0.82 -7.08
C GLN A 34 3.09 -0.83 -5.58
N PHE A 35 4.13 -0.73 -4.75
CA PHE A 35 3.98 -0.47 -3.32
C PHE A 35 4.41 0.96 -3.00
N ILE A 36 3.59 1.66 -2.23
CA ILE A 36 3.88 3.01 -1.75
C ILE A 36 3.91 2.96 -0.24
N ARG A 37 5.07 3.28 0.36
CA ARG A 37 5.23 3.38 1.82
C ARG A 37 5.45 4.83 2.20
N THR A 38 4.69 5.29 3.18
CA THR A 38 4.92 6.57 3.86
C THR A 38 4.83 6.35 5.37
N SER A 39 5.86 6.76 6.11
CA SER A 39 5.89 6.73 7.57
C SER A 39 5.38 8.04 8.18
N GLN A 40 5.19 9.06 7.34
CA GLN A 40 4.65 10.36 7.72
C GLN A 40 3.26 10.58 7.10
N ILE A 41 2.46 11.42 7.75
CA ILE A 41 1.18 11.86 7.22
C ILE A 41 1.44 12.61 5.92
N SER A 42 0.86 12.13 4.82
CA SER A 42 0.97 12.78 3.52
C SER A 42 0.17 14.10 3.50
N GLU A 43 0.78 15.16 2.99
CA GLU A 43 0.06 16.38 2.66
C GLU A 43 -0.81 16.18 1.40
N PRO A 44 -1.87 16.98 1.19
CA PRO A 44 -2.62 16.95 -0.07
C PRO A 44 -1.72 17.26 -1.26
N VAL A 45 -1.51 16.26 -2.13
CA VAL A 45 -0.75 16.42 -3.36
C VAL A 45 -1.70 16.52 -4.55
N TYR A 46 -1.63 17.62 -5.29
CA TYR A 46 -2.33 17.77 -6.56
C TYR A 46 -1.60 16.97 -7.64
N SER A 47 -2.08 15.76 -7.91
CA SER A 47 -1.52 14.89 -8.94
C SER A 47 -2.63 14.11 -9.65
N VAL A 48 -2.35 13.67 -10.88
CA VAL A 48 -3.23 12.78 -11.65
C VAL A 48 -2.60 11.39 -11.63
N TYR A 49 -3.30 10.44 -11.04
CA TYR A 49 -2.92 9.02 -11.07
C TYR A 49 -3.46 8.35 -12.32
N GLU A 50 -2.76 7.34 -12.81
CA GLU A 50 -3.33 6.40 -13.75
C GLU A 50 -4.52 5.66 -13.10
N PRO A 51 -5.58 5.31 -13.87
CA PRO A 51 -6.72 4.59 -13.34
C PRO A 51 -6.29 3.25 -12.71
N SER A 52 -6.43 3.14 -11.40
CA SER A 52 -5.90 2.04 -10.60
C SER A 52 -6.79 1.76 -9.39
N LEU A 53 -6.68 0.53 -8.86
CA LEU A 53 -7.25 0.19 -7.55
C LEU A 53 -6.18 0.46 -6.48
N CYS A 54 -6.40 1.46 -5.64
CA CYS A 54 -5.54 1.74 -4.49
C CYS A 54 -6.13 1.11 -3.23
N VAL A 55 -5.34 0.26 -2.56
CA VAL A 55 -5.69 -0.35 -1.27
C VAL A 55 -4.73 0.20 -0.22
N VAL A 56 -5.28 0.79 0.84
CA VAL A 56 -4.51 1.29 1.98
C VAL A 56 -4.52 0.24 3.08
N ALA A 57 -3.34 -0.29 3.41
CA ALA A 57 -3.13 -1.19 4.53
C ALA A 57 -2.37 -0.42 5.63
N GLN A 58 -2.97 -0.30 6.83
CA GLN A 58 -2.41 0.41 7.99
C GLN A 58 -2.13 -0.56 9.14
#